data_AF-A0ABD6ELZ9-F1
#
_entry.id   AF-A0ABD6ELZ9-F1
#
_cell.length_a   1.000
_cell.length_b   1.000
_cell.length_c   1.000
_cell.angle_alpha   90.00
_cell.angle_beta   90.00
_cell.angle_gamma   90.00
#
_symmetry.space_group_name_H-M   'P 1'
#
loop_
_entity.id
_entity.type
_entity.pdbx_description
1 polymer ?
#
loop_
_entity_poly.entity_id
_entity_poly.type
_entity_poly.pdbx_seq_one_letter_code
_entity_poly.pdbx_strand_id
1 'polypeptide(L)'
;MFVHVAFRKHVLKCISYSRDHMMRTYPGAMRLDSSNFNPIQYWAFGMQMVALNFQTPDISLAINTAMFEQTGNCGFMLKPRSHWDLSDQLYQRFNPLSKDDESSCARLLSLDVGLLCLATNVFCPLQSSFTSL
;
A
#
# COMPACT_ATOMS: atom_id res chain seq x y z
N MET A 1 -16.30 1.04 7.66
CA MET A 1 -16.75 2.43 7.41
C MET A 1 -15.84 3.50 8.06
N PHE A 2 -15.14 3.22 9.16
CA PHE A 2 -14.42 4.26 9.93
C PHE A 2 -13.00 4.63 9.46
N VAL A 3 -12.36 3.86 8.59
CA VAL A 3 -10.95 4.12 8.19
C VAL A 3 -10.82 5.30 7.22
N HIS A 4 -11.78 5.49 6.31
CA HIS A 4 -11.63 6.45 5.21
C HIS A 4 -11.50 7.93 5.66
N VAL A 5 -12.15 8.28 6.78
CA VAL A 5 -12.13 9.64 7.34
C VAL A 5 -10.97 9.84 8.31
N ALA A 6 -10.53 8.78 8.98
CA ALA A 6 -9.53 8.86 10.06
C ALA A 6 -8.12 9.16 9.54
N PHE A 7 -7.69 8.54 8.43
CA PHE A 7 -6.33 8.71 7.94
C PHE A 7 -6.05 10.12 7.39
N ARG A 8 -7.07 10.82 6.89
CA ARG A 8 -6.94 12.20 6.37
C ARG A 8 -6.76 13.23 7.47
N LYS A 9 -7.33 13.00 8.66
CA LYS A 9 -7.22 13.92 9.81
C LYS A 9 -5.90 13.78 10.54
N HIS A 10 -5.32 12.58 10.57
CA HIS A 10 -4.11 12.26 11.33
C HIS A 10 -3.10 11.49 10.49
N VAL A 11 -2.59 12.14 9.44
CA VAL A 11 -1.69 11.56 8.44
C VAL A 11 -0.44 10.93 9.06
N LEU A 12 0.36 11.73 9.79
CA LEU A 12 1.63 11.29 10.37
C LEU A 12 1.45 10.16 11.39
N LYS A 13 0.38 10.26 12.20
CA LYS A 13 0.03 9.22 13.18
C LYS A 13 -0.36 7.92 12.50
N CYS A 14 -1.07 7.98 11.36
CA CYS A 14 -1.45 6.79 10.59
C CYS A 14 -0.21 6.10 10.01
N ILE A 15 0.72 6.86 9.43
CA ILE A 15 1.98 6.32 8.87
C ILE A 15 2.82 5.69 9.99
N SER A 16 3.00 6.37 11.12
CA SER A 16 3.70 5.83 12.29
C SER A 16 3.02 4.56 12.82
N TYR A 17 1.69 4.54 12.92
CA TYR A 17 0.96 3.35 13.36
C TYR A 17 1.15 2.17 12.40
N SER A 18 1.19 2.44 11.09
CA SER A 18 1.43 1.44 10.04
C SER A 18 2.80 0.76 10.13
N ARG A 19 3.77 1.38 10.82
CA ARG A 19 5.10 0.83 11.01
C ARG A 19 5.04 -0.39 11.94
N ASP A 20 4.34 -0.24 13.05
CA ASP A 20 4.33 -1.21 14.14
C ASP A 20 3.11 -2.16 14.07
N HIS A 21 2.08 -1.78 13.29
CA HIS A 21 0.83 -2.52 13.19
C HIS A 21 0.41 -2.74 11.73
N MET A 22 -0.23 -3.88 11.49
CA MET A 22 -0.87 -4.16 10.20
C MET A 22 -2.24 -3.48 10.11
N MET A 23 -2.51 -2.84 8.98
CA MET A 23 -3.79 -2.22 8.66
C MET A 23 -4.41 -2.86 7.41
N ARG A 24 -5.73 -3.08 7.48
CA ARG A 24 -6.54 -3.68 6.42
C ARG A 24 -7.73 -2.80 6.07
N THR A 25 -7.95 -2.56 4.77
CA THR A 25 -9.06 -1.74 4.27
C THR A 25 -9.99 -2.53 3.37
N TYR A 26 -11.29 -2.25 3.50
CA TYR A 26 -12.37 -2.83 2.69
C TYR A 26 -13.07 -1.75 1.87
N PRO A 27 -13.63 -2.10 0.71
CA PRO A 27 -14.64 -1.29 0.07
C PRO A 27 -15.78 -1.00 1.05
N GLY A 28 -16.35 0.21 0.97
CA GLY A 28 -17.46 0.59 1.83
C GLY A 28 -18.68 -0.28 1.57
N ALA A 29 -19.41 -0.68 2.62
CA ALA A 29 -20.57 -1.56 2.53
C ALA A 29 -21.71 -1.03 1.63
N MET A 30 -21.75 0.29 1.37
CA MET A 30 -22.74 0.92 0.48
C MET A 30 -22.43 0.73 -1.02
N ARG A 31 -21.29 0.11 -1.38
CA ARG A 31 -20.95 -0.19 -2.78
C ARG A 31 -21.63 -1.48 -3.22
N LEU A 32 -22.89 -1.36 -3.61
CA LEU A 32 -23.71 -2.46 -4.12
C LEU A 32 -23.30 -2.91 -5.54
N ASP A 33 -22.56 -2.06 -6.26
CA ASP A 33 -22.07 -2.28 -7.62
C ASP A 33 -20.71 -3.00 -7.68
N SER A 34 -20.16 -3.40 -6.54
CA SER A 34 -18.83 -4.03 -6.41
C SER A 34 -17.66 -3.17 -6.93
N SER A 35 -17.86 -1.86 -7.12
CA SER A 35 -16.81 -0.95 -7.59
C SER A 35 -15.63 -0.84 -6.62
N ASN A 36 -14.39 -0.76 -7.14
CA ASN A 36 -13.20 -0.57 -6.30
C ASN A 36 -12.82 0.90 -6.10
N PHE A 37 -12.07 1.16 -5.03
CA PHE A 37 -11.53 2.48 -4.72
C PHE A 37 -10.07 2.52 -5.15
N ASN A 38 -9.53 3.73 -5.33
CA ASN A 38 -8.14 3.89 -5.74
C ASN A 38 -7.18 3.43 -4.62
N PRO A 39 -6.39 2.36 -4.84
CA PRO A 39 -5.52 1.79 -3.80
C PRO A 39 -4.29 2.66 -3.50
N ILE A 40 -3.84 3.50 -4.45
CA ILE A 40 -2.65 4.36 -4.32
C ILE A 40 -2.76 5.27 -3.11
N GLN A 41 -3.96 5.82 -2.86
CA GLN A 41 -4.17 6.70 -1.71
C GLN A 41 -3.85 5.98 -0.40
N TYR A 42 -4.26 4.72 -0.26
CA TYR A 42 -4.09 3.96 0.97
C TYR A 42 -2.65 3.49 1.17
N TRP A 43 -1.99 3.07 0.10
CA TRP A 43 -0.55 2.74 0.12
C TRP A 43 0.30 3.95 0.49
N ALA A 44 -0.09 5.16 0.05
CA ALA A 44 0.62 6.39 0.43
C ALA A 44 0.60 6.63 1.95
N PHE A 45 -0.45 6.23 2.67
CA PHE A 45 -0.48 6.27 4.15
C PHE A 45 0.22 5.08 4.82
N GLY A 46 0.85 4.18 4.07
CA GLY A 46 1.56 3.02 4.58
C GLY A 46 0.68 1.80 4.89
N MET A 47 -0.59 1.81 4.47
CA MET A 47 -1.49 0.66 4.69
C MET A 47 -1.06 -0.52 3.82
N GLN A 48 -0.99 -1.72 4.43
CA GLN A 48 -0.43 -2.89 3.76
C GLN A 48 -1.51 -3.69 3.01
N MET A 49 -2.65 -3.93 3.66
CA MET A 49 -3.69 -4.79 3.09
C MET A 49 -4.83 -3.95 2.53
N VAL A 50 -4.72 -3.57 1.26
CA VAL A 50 -5.76 -2.85 0.53
C VAL A 50 -6.62 -3.86 -0.24
N ALA A 51 -7.73 -4.30 0.34
CA ALA A 51 -8.58 -5.32 -0.28
C ALA A 51 -9.44 -4.71 -1.40
N LEU A 52 -9.33 -5.30 -2.59
CA LEU A 52 -10.11 -4.98 -3.78
C LEU A 52 -10.95 -6.19 -4.20
N ASN A 53 -12.05 -5.95 -4.91
CA ASN A 53 -12.90 -6.95 -5.52
C ASN A 53 -12.26 -7.42 -6.84
N PHE A 54 -11.73 -8.65 -6.86
CA PHE A 54 -11.14 -9.27 -8.05
C PHE A 54 -12.18 -9.65 -9.12
N GLN A 55 -13.46 -9.71 -8.75
CA GLN A 55 -14.56 -10.04 -9.66
C GLN A 55 -14.84 -8.91 -10.66
N THR A 56 -14.40 -7.68 -10.35
CA THR A 56 -14.66 -6.48 -11.16
C THR A 56 -13.35 -5.98 -11.77
N PRO A 57 -13.13 -6.16 -13.09
CA PRO A 57 -11.94 -5.66 -13.76
C PRO A 57 -12.07 -4.14 -13.98
N ASP A 58 -11.51 -3.36 -13.07
CA ASP A 58 -11.46 -1.90 -13.15
C ASP A 58 -10.03 -1.36 -13.08
N ILE A 59 -9.91 -0.04 -13.21
CA ILE A 59 -8.61 0.67 -13.17
C ILE A 59 -7.87 0.38 -11.85
N SER A 60 -8.60 0.24 -10.74
CA SER A 60 -7.99 -0.02 -9.43
C SER A 60 -7.38 -1.41 -9.36
N LEU A 61 -8.06 -2.42 -9.93
CA LEU A 61 -7.52 -3.77 -10.07
C LEU A 61 -6.33 -3.79 -11.03
N ALA A 62 -6.38 -3.06 -12.15
CA ALA A 62 -5.27 -2.95 -13.09
C ALA A 62 -4.01 -2.33 -12.43
N ILE A 63 -4.19 -1.28 -11.61
CA ILE A 63 -3.11 -0.69 -10.81
C ILE A 63 -2.54 -1.71 -9.82
N ASN A 64 -3.39 -2.48 -9.15
CA ASN A 64 -2.96 -3.52 -8.22
C ASN A 64 -2.13 -4.60 -8.93
N THR A 65 -2.57 -5.07 -10.10
CA THR A 65 -1.82 -6.03 -10.91
C THR A 65 -0.46 -5.47 -11.33
N ALA A 66 -0.43 -4.26 -11.90
CA ALA A 66 0.81 -3.62 -12.37
C ALA A 66 1.82 -3.35 -11.23
N MET A 67 1.33 -3.13 -10.01
CA MET A 67 2.17 -2.95 -8.83
C MET A 67 2.87 -4.26 -8.44
N PHE A 68 2.12 -5.37 -8.32
CA PHE A 68 2.69 -6.66 -7.88
C PHE A 68 3.44 -7.41 -8.98
N GLU A 69 3.19 -7.09 -10.25
CA GLU A 69 3.93 -7.64 -11.39
C GLU A 69 5.43 -7.34 -11.31
N GLN A 70 5.81 -6.17 -10.78
CA GLN A 70 7.21 -5.76 -10.59
C GLN A 70 8.00 -6.70 -9.66
N THR A 71 7.29 -7.45 -8.82
CA THR A 71 7.87 -8.39 -7.84
C THR A 71 7.66 -9.85 -8.25
N GLY A 72 7.42 -10.11 -9.54
CA GLY A 72 7.14 -11.45 -10.04
C GLY A 72 5.83 -12.03 -9.49
N ASN A 73 4.86 -11.17 -9.16
CA ASN A 73 3.58 -11.56 -8.57
C ASN A 73 3.69 -12.32 -7.23
N CYS A 74 4.76 -12.10 -6.46
CA CYS A 74 4.89 -12.70 -5.12
C CYS A 74 3.87 -12.16 -4.10
N GLY A 75 3.16 -11.07 -4.43
CA GLY A 75 2.14 -10.46 -3.59
C GLY A 75 2.69 -9.55 -2.50
N PHE A 76 3.97 -9.20 -2.56
CA PHE A 76 4.63 -8.43 -1.51
C PHE A 76 5.28 -7.15 -2.05
N MET A 77 4.93 -6.01 -1.41
CA MET A 77 5.53 -4.68 -1.63
C MET A 77 5.98 -3.85 -0.34
N LEU A 78 7.22 -3.32 -0.23
CA LEU A 78 8.13 -2.89 0.88
C LEU A 78 8.00 -1.40 0.91
N LYS A 79 7.40 -0.92 1.97
CA LYS A 79 7.09 0.48 2.06
C LYS A 79 8.33 1.35 1.78
N PRO A 80 8.15 2.53 1.15
CA PRO A 80 9.22 3.51 1.00
C PRO A 80 9.95 3.76 2.32
N ARG A 81 11.23 4.11 2.24
CA ARG A 81 12.08 4.36 3.42
C ARG A 81 11.46 5.39 4.37
N SER A 82 10.77 6.40 3.85
CA SER A 82 10.07 7.42 4.65
C SER A 82 9.02 6.86 5.63
N HIS A 83 8.51 5.64 5.41
CA HIS A 83 7.53 5.00 6.29
C HIS A 83 8.14 4.16 7.43
N TRP A 84 9.43 3.85 7.41
CA TRP A 84 10.06 2.95 8.40
C TRP A 84 11.51 3.27 8.77
N ASP A 85 12.27 3.89 7.89
CA ASP A 85 13.68 4.18 8.09
C ASP A 85 13.86 5.49 8.87
N LEU A 86 14.55 5.41 10.02
CA LEU A 86 14.84 6.54 10.89
C LEU A 86 15.86 7.51 10.27
N SER A 87 16.68 7.03 9.33
CA SER A 87 17.71 7.83 8.66
C SER A 87 17.18 8.65 7.48
N ASP A 88 15.95 8.39 7.05
CA ASP A 88 15.36 9.09 5.91
C ASP A 88 14.91 10.51 6.30
N GLN A 89 15.18 11.49 5.44
CA GLN A 89 14.87 12.90 5.72
C GLN A 89 13.36 13.16 5.86
N LEU A 90 12.55 12.34 5.19
CA LEU A 90 11.10 12.42 5.20
C LEU A 90 10.45 11.58 6.31
N TYR A 91 11.23 10.91 7.15
CA TYR A 91 10.72 10.15 8.28
C TYR A 91 9.91 11.06 9.22
N GLN A 92 8.67 10.66 9.53
CA GLN A 92 7.68 11.44 10.30
C GLN A 92 7.33 12.84 9.74
N ARG A 93 7.79 13.19 8.54
CA ARG A 93 7.49 14.45 7.85
C ARG A 93 6.72 14.26 6.56
N PHE A 94 6.77 13.05 6.01
CA PHE A 94 6.08 12.70 4.78
C PHE A 94 4.55 12.89 4.89
N ASN A 95 4.00 13.71 4.00
CA ASN A 95 2.56 13.96 3.92
C ASN A 95 2.07 13.70 2.48
N PRO A 96 1.35 12.60 2.20
CA PRO A 96 0.82 12.33 0.86
C PRO A 96 -0.31 13.28 0.42
N LEU A 97 -0.78 14.17 1.30
CA LEU A 97 -1.83 15.15 1.00
C LEU A 97 -1.29 16.59 0.82
N SER A 98 -0.01 16.84 1.10
CA SER A 98 0.58 18.15 0.87
C SER A 98 0.66 18.43 -0.63
N LYS A 99 0.51 19.71 -1.00
CA LYS A 99 0.64 20.17 -2.39
C LYS A 99 2.00 20.80 -2.67
N ASP A 100 2.85 20.96 -1.65
CA ASP A 100 4.13 21.62 -1.79
C ASP A 100 5.13 20.62 -2.36
N ASP A 101 5.85 20.95 -3.43
CA ASP A 101 6.75 20.01 -4.13
C ASP A 101 7.91 19.48 -3.25
N GLU A 102 8.25 20.20 -2.17
CA GLU A 102 9.28 19.80 -1.18
C GLU A 102 8.79 18.70 -0.21
N SER A 103 7.48 18.65 0.06
CA SER A 103 6.84 17.63 0.91
C SER A 103 6.06 16.59 0.10
N SER A 104 5.74 16.93 -1.15
CA SER A 104 5.23 16.05 -2.18
C SER A 104 6.40 15.25 -2.69
N CYS A 105 6.63 14.10 -2.06
CA CYS A 105 7.56 13.11 -2.56
C CYS A 105 7.04 12.59 -3.92
N ALA A 106 7.27 13.35 -5.01
CA ALA A 106 7.13 12.92 -6.40
C ALA A 106 8.06 11.72 -6.70
N ARG A 107 8.93 11.39 -5.75
CA ARG A 107 9.80 10.21 -5.68
C ARG A 107 9.10 8.94 -5.14
N LEU A 108 7.78 8.95 -4.91
CA LEU A 108 7.00 7.75 -4.56
C LEU A 108 6.72 6.84 -5.76
N LEU A 109 7.02 7.27 -6.99
CA LEU A 109 6.83 6.48 -8.20
C LEU A 109 8.01 5.54 -8.53
N SER A 110 9.12 5.61 -7.81
CA SER A 110 10.12 4.54 -7.82
C SER A 110 9.74 3.52 -6.76
N LEU A 111 8.74 2.71 -7.07
CA LEU A 111 8.29 1.59 -6.24
C LEU A 111 9.27 0.41 -6.40
N ASP A 112 10.35 0.38 -5.62
CA ASP A 112 10.97 -0.90 -5.23
C ASP A 112 10.48 -1.24 -3.84
N VAL A 113 9.45 -2.08 -3.82
CA VAL A 113 8.64 -2.29 -2.64
C VAL A 113 8.55 -3.89 -2.60
N GLY A 114 9.02 -4.64 -1.54
CA GLY A 114 8.49 -5.92 -0.88
C GLY A 114 7.85 -5.94 0.61
N LEU A 115 6.56 -6.29 0.84
CA LEU A 115 5.81 -6.57 2.10
C LEU A 115 4.32 -7.02 1.91
N LEU A 116 3.97 -7.97 2.78
CA LEU A 116 2.76 -8.74 3.09
C LEU A 116 1.35 -8.32 2.61
N CYS A 117 0.76 -9.10 1.69
CA CYS A 117 -0.70 -9.25 1.55
C CYS A 117 -1.11 -10.74 1.54
N LEU A 118 -1.83 -11.18 2.60
CA LEU A 118 -2.62 -12.41 2.57
C LEU A 118 -3.84 -12.17 1.68
N ALA A 119 -3.70 -12.47 0.39
CA ALA A 119 -4.85 -12.75 -0.45
C ALA A 119 -5.40 -14.11 -0.03
N THR A 120 -6.61 -14.09 0.54
CA THR A 120 -7.37 -15.32 0.75
C THR A 120 -7.44 -16.10 -0.57
N ASN A 121 -6.97 -17.35 -0.52
CA ASN A 121 -7.02 -18.42 -1.53
C ASN A 121 -6.04 -18.36 -2.71
N VAL A 122 -4.73 -18.48 -2.49
CA VAL A 122 -3.85 -19.40 -3.25
C VAL A 122 -2.70 -19.85 -2.33
N PHE A 123 -2.55 -21.17 -2.18
CA PHE A 123 -1.43 -21.83 -1.53
C PHE A 123 -0.19 -21.64 -2.41
N CYS A 124 0.75 -20.78 -2.04
CA CYS A 124 2.06 -20.71 -2.70
C CYS A 124 3.03 -21.61 -1.92
N PRO A 125 3.46 -22.76 -2.47
CA PRO A 125 4.51 -23.55 -1.85
C PRO A 125 5.84 -22.81 -1.99
N LEU A 126 6.70 -22.94 -0.98
CA LEU A 126 8.10 -22.56 -1.06
C LEU A 126 8.72 -23.07 -2.37
N GLN A 127 9.33 -22.18 -3.14
CA GLN A 127 10.48 -22.57 -3.97
C GLN A 127 11.65 -21.68 -3.59
N SER A 128 12.48 -22.26 -2.73
CA SER A 128 13.92 -22.03 -2.60
C SER A 128 14.60 -21.40 -3.82
N SER A 129 15.37 -20.33 -3.60
CA SER A 129 16.79 -20.21 -3.97
C SER A 129 17.31 -18.82 -3.58
N PHE A 130 17.80 -18.69 -2.34
CA PHE A 130 18.99 -17.86 -2.12
C PHE A 130 20.18 -18.54 -2.83
N THR A 131 21.19 -17.74 -3.18
CA THR A 131 22.51 -18.06 -3.78
C THR A 131 22.58 -18.20 -5.31
N SER A 132 23.08 -17.14 -5.94
CA SER A 132 24.31 -17.21 -6.76
C SER A 132 25.07 -15.87 -6.72
N LEU A 133 25.77 -15.65 -5.61
CA LEU A 133 27.20 -15.33 -5.56
C LEU A 133 27.78 -16.14 -4.40
#